data_AF-F8EXG0-F1
#
_entry.id   AF-F8EXG0-F1
#
_cell.length_a   1.000
_cell.length_b   1.000
_cell.length_c   1.000
_cell.angle_alpha   90.00
_cell.angle_beta   90.00
_cell.angle_gamma   90.00
#
_symmetry.space_group_name_H-M   'P 1'
#
loop_
_entity.id
_entity.type
_entity.pdbx_description
1 polymer ?
#
loop_
_entity_poly.entity_id
_entity_poly.type
_entity_poly.pdbx_seq_one_letter_code
_entity_poly.pdbx_strand_id
1 'polypeptide(L)'
;MGMRGELFSTKVNLQNRTYFFNVKENRMGDLYLNIVESKNKETGGFDRQSIVLFAEDLQEFLKGFDGSLKVLEKAYKEKKRAEFEKKDTANKLNAPEQGASKKRYLKKTETSDKKKDQVYSHKEIKTVKGNKKPVIRTIKKDSVQDR
;
A
#
# COMPACT_ATOMS: atom_id res chain seq x y z
N MET A 1 16.86 -11.61 22.68
CA MET A 1 18.27 -11.60 22.26
C MET A 1 18.37 -10.62 21.11
N GLY A 2 19.03 -9.47 21.32
CA GLY A 2 19.03 -8.37 20.35
C GLY A 2 19.66 -8.80 19.02
N MET A 3 18.96 -8.54 17.92
CA MET A 3 19.45 -8.84 16.57
C MET A 3 20.58 -7.87 16.24
N ARG A 4 21.81 -8.23 16.65
CA ARG A 4 23.02 -7.48 16.34
C ARG A 4 23.10 -7.26 14.83
N GLY A 5 23.06 -6.01 14.40
CA GLY A 5 23.09 -5.61 12.99
C GLY A 5 21.72 -5.49 12.30
N GLU A 6 20.60 -5.63 13.01
CA GLU A 6 19.26 -5.32 12.47
C GLU A 6 18.75 -3.99 12.99
N LEU A 7 18.57 -3.03 12.10
CA LEU A 7 18.18 -1.66 12.43
C LEU A 7 16.66 -1.49 12.40
N PHE A 8 16.00 -2.19 11.47
CA PHE A 8 14.57 -2.12 11.29
C PHE A 8 14.04 -3.42 10.70
N SER A 9 12.84 -3.81 11.11
CA SER A 9 12.09 -4.87 10.46
C SER A 9 10.61 -4.58 10.51
N THR A 10 9.93 -4.80 9.39
CA THR A 10 8.48 -4.80 9.31
C THR A 10 8.00 -6.00 8.53
N LYS A 11 6.82 -6.51 8.91
CA LYS A 11 6.17 -7.65 8.27
C LYS A 11 4.85 -7.23 7.62
N VAL A 12 4.59 -7.73 6.43
CA VAL A 12 3.32 -7.57 5.72
C VAL A 12 2.75 -8.96 5.45
N ASN A 13 1.68 -9.29 6.16
CA ASN A 13 0.98 -10.56 6.00
C ASN A 13 -0.12 -10.44 4.94
N LEU A 14 -0.10 -11.32 3.95
CA LEU A 14 -1.22 -11.58 3.04
C LEU A 14 -1.80 -12.98 3.33
N GLN A 15 -2.73 -13.43 2.50
CA GLN A 15 -3.38 -14.74 2.66
C GLN A 15 -2.39 -15.91 2.54
N ASN A 16 -1.62 -15.97 1.46
CA ASN A 16 -0.72 -17.10 1.16
C ASN A 16 0.77 -16.73 1.12
N ARG A 17 1.09 -15.46 1.43
CA ARG A 17 2.44 -14.89 1.35
C ARG A 17 2.67 -13.92 2.49
N THR A 18 3.87 -13.93 3.03
CA THR A 18 4.32 -12.95 4.02
C THR A 18 5.57 -12.27 3.50
N TYR A 19 5.58 -10.95 3.51
CA TYR A 19 6.76 -10.15 3.17
C TYR A 19 7.43 -9.62 4.43
N PHE A 20 8.76 -9.63 4.44
CA PHE A 20 9.57 -9.01 5.50
C PHE A 20 10.49 -8.00 4.85
N PHE A 21 10.48 -6.77 5.37
CA PHE A 21 11.38 -5.71 4.95
C PHE A 21 12.33 -5.41 6.09
N ASN A 22 13.59 -5.79 5.94
CA ASN A 22 14.58 -5.68 7.00
C ASN A 22 15.69 -4.71 6.57
N VAL A 23 15.98 -3.69 7.37
CA VAL A 23 17.17 -2.85 7.20
C VAL A 23 18.24 -3.37 8.14
N LYS A 24 19.40 -3.69 7.59
CA LYS A 24 20.52 -4.30 8.31
C LYS A 24 21.82 -3.57 8.02
N GLU A 25 22.75 -3.70 8.95
CA GLU A 25 24.11 -3.20 8.86
C GLU A 25 25.07 -4.39 8.89
N ASN A 26 26.02 -4.42 7.95
CA ASN A 26 27.05 -5.45 7.92
C ASN A 26 28.14 -5.17 8.99
N ARG A 27 29.17 -6.03 9.08
CA ARG A 27 30.28 -5.81 10.03
C ARG A 27 31.18 -4.62 9.67
N MET A 28 31.14 -4.16 8.43
CA MET A 28 31.93 -3.03 7.92
C MET A 28 31.20 -1.68 8.05
N GLY A 29 29.93 -1.69 8.47
CA GLY A 29 29.09 -0.50 8.62
C GLY A 29 28.18 -0.22 7.42
N ASP A 30 28.22 -1.03 6.36
CA ASP A 30 27.38 -0.81 5.18
C ASP A 30 25.94 -1.23 5.45
N LEU A 31 25.03 -0.34 5.04
CA LEU A 31 23.59 -0.52 5.17
C LEU A 31 23.03 -1.23 3.94
N TYR A 32 22.11 -2.16 4.18
CA TYR A 32 21.39 -2.85 3.13
C TYR A 32 19.94 -3.15 3.53
N LEU A 33 19.08 -3.19 2.54
CA LEU A 33 17.70 -3.65 2.64
C LEU A 33 17.64 -5.12 2.23
N ASN A 34 17.02 -5.96 3.06
CA ASN A 34 16.71 -7.35 2.74
C ASN A 34 15.19 -7.54 2.71
N ILE A 35 14.66 -7.76 1.51
CA ILE A 35 13.25 -8.05 1.25
C ILE A 35 13.10 -9.56 1.13
N VAL A 36 12.28 -10.15 2.00
CA VAL A 36 12.04 -11.59 2.02
C VAL A 36 10.57 -11.85 1.74
N GLU A 37 10.29 -12.68 0.75
CA GLU A 37 8.97 -13.28 0.56
C GLU A 37 8.98 -14.70 1.14
N SER A 38 7.96 -15.03 1.93
CA SER A 38 7.67 -16.38 2.42
C SER A 38 6.29 -16.80 1.92
N LYS A 39 6.24 -17.67 0.93
CA LYS A 39 5.00 -18.22 0.34
C LYS A 39 4.70 -19.59 0.91
N ASN A 40 3.49 -19.85 1.36
CA ASN A 40 3.10 -21.20 1.81
C ASN A 40 2.87 -22.11 0.58
N LYS A 41 3.47 -23.30 0.59
CA LYS A 41 3.33 -24.31 -0.47
C LYS A 41 2.14 -25.21 -0.15
N GLU A 42 1.36 -25.55 -1.17
CA GLU A 42 0.19 -26.44 -1.02
C GLU A 42 0.59 -27.85 -0.55
N THR A 43 1.77 -28.33 -0.94
CA THR A 43 2.35 -29.61 -0.52
C THR A 43 2.95 -29.59 0.90
N GLY A 44 2.79 -28.48 1.63
CA GLY A 44 3.41 -28.26 2.93
C GLY A 44 4.79 -27.57 2.81
N GLY A 45 5.08 -26.70 3.78
CA GLY A 45 6.33 -25.93 3.84
C GLY A 45 6.24 -24.53 3.26
N PHE A 46 7.34 -23.78 3.34
CA PHE A 46 7.42 -22.40 2.87
C PHE A 46 8.47 -22.24 1.78
N ASP A 47 8.10 -21.57 0.70
CA ASP A 47 9.05 -21.06 -0.30
C ASP A 47 9.56 -19.71 0.16
N ARG A 48 10.88 -19.60 0.38
CA ARG A 48 11.49 -18.38 0.87
C ARG A 48 12.38 -17.78 -0.22
N GLN A 49 11.97 -16.61 -0.72
CA GLN A 49 12.75 -15.82 -1.67
C GLN A 49 13.32 -14.60 -0.95
N SER A 50 14.56 -14.23 -1.25
CA SER A 50 15.27 -13.13 -0.60
C SER A 50 15.95 -12.26 -1.64
N ILE A 51 15.78 -10.94 -1.52
CA ILE A 51 16.43 -9.94 -2.35
C ILE A 51 17.18 -8.99 -1.42
N VAL A 52 18.46 -8.78 -1.70
CA VAL A 52 19.32 -7.85 -0.95
C VAL A 52 19.67 -6.68 -1.84
N LEU A 53 19.54 -5.47 -1.31
CA LEU A 53 19.85 -4.20 -1.97
C LEU A 53 20.76 -3.39 -1.06
N PHE A 54 21.96 -3.06 -1.53
CA PHE A 54 22.86 -2.17 -0.80
C PHE A 54 22.38 -0.72 -0.92
N ALA A 55 22.70 0.10 0.09
CA ALA A 55 22.27 1.50 0.12
C ALA A 55 22.79 2.31 -1.09
N GLU A 56 23.95 1.96 -1.66
CA GLU A 56 24.52 2.59 -2.84
C GLU A 56 23.67 2.42 -4.10
N ASP A 57 23.06 1.24 -4.28
CA ASP A 57 22.24 0.91 -5.46
C ASP A 57 20.76 1.27 -5.28
N LEU A 58 20.34 1.59 -4.05
CA LEU A 58 18.94 1.77 -3.68
C LEU A 58 18.24 2.83 -4.52
N GLN A 59 18.94 3.93 -4.85
CA GLN A 59 18.36 5.02 -5.62
C GLN A 59 18.00 4.59 -7.04
N GLU A 60 18.87 3.82 -7.71
CA GLU A 60 18.62 3.37 -9.08
C GLU A 60 17.56 2.27 -9.10
N PHE A 61 17.59 1.37 -8.11
CA PHE A 61 16.55 0.37 -7.92
C PHE A 61 15.16 1.01 -7.75
N LEU A 62 15.04 2.04 -6.90
CA LEU A 62 13.77 2.72 -6.65
C LEU A 62 13.20 3.40 -7.90
N LYS A 63 14.04 3.99 -8.77
CA LYS A 63 13.57 4.56 -10.04
C LYS A 63 12.93 3.49 -10.93
N GLY A 64 13.59 2.35 -11.08
CA GLY A 64 13.06 1.22 -11.85
C GLY A 64 11.79 0.63 -11.23
N PHE A 65 11.76 0.54 -9.90
CA PHE A 65 10.59 0.07 -9.15
C PHE A 65 9.38 0.99 -9.30
N ASP A 66 9.54 2.30 -9.10
CA ASP A 66 8.46 3.29 -9.23
C ASP A 66 7.90 3.35 -10.66
N GLY A 67 8.78 3.27 -11.67
CA GLY A 67 8.37 3.16 -13.06
C GLY A 67 7.50 1.92 -13.31
N SER A 68 7.90 0.78 -12.75
CA SER A 68 7.17 -0.48 -12.85
C SER A 68 5.82 -0.43 -12.14
N LEU A 69 5.74 0.20 -10.96
CA LEU A 69 4.49 0.37 -10.22
C LEU A 69 3.44 1.15 -11.01
N LYS A 70 3.83 2.24 -11.66
CA LYS A 70 2.91 3.05 -12.49
C LYS A 70 2.28 2.24 -13.62
N VAL A 71 3.08 1.41 -14.29
CA VAL A 71 2.60 0.53 -15.37
C VAL A 71 1.68 -0.54 -14.81
N LEU A 72 2.05 -1.17 -13.69
CA LEU A 72 1.25 -2.20 -13.04
C LEU A 72 -0.13 -1.70 -12.62
N GLU A 73 -0.20 -0.52 -11.98
CA GLU A 73 -1.46 0.09 -11.57
C GLU A 73 -2.39 0.39 -12.74
N LYS A 74 -1.83 0.92 -13.84
CA LYS A 74 -2.59 1.21 -15.06
C LYS A 74 -3.17 -0.08 -15.64
N ALA A 75 -2.33 -1.10 -15.82
CA ALA A 75 -2.75 -2.40 -16.33
C ALA A 75 -3.82 -3.06 -15.44
N TYR A 76 -3.69 -2.95 -14.12
CA TYR A 76 -4.66 -3.49 -13.17
C TYR A 76 -6.02 -2.80 -13.28
N LYS A 77 -6.06 -1.47 -13.42
CA LYS A 77 -7.29 -0.70 -13.60
C LYS A 77 -7.98 -1.03 -14.93
N GLU A 78 -7.21 -1.14 -16.01
CA GLU A 78 -7.72 -1.50 -17.33
C GLU A 78 -8.31 -2.91 -17.36
N LYS A 79 -7.60 -3.89 -16.76
CA LYS A 79 -8.10 -5.26 -16.65
C LYS A 79 -9.42 -5.32 -15.87
N LYS A 80 -9.53 -4.60 -14.76
CA LYS A 80 -10.79 -4.51 -14.01
C LYS A 80 -11.92 -3.92 -14.84
N ARG A 81 -11.69 -2.81 -15.55
CA ARG A 81 -12.71 -2.19 -16.42
C ARG A 81 -13.21 -3.16 -17.49
N ALA A 82 -12.29 -3.85 -18.17
CA ALA A 82 -12.65 -4.86 -19.18
C ALA A 82 -13.45 -6.03 -18.59
N GLU A 83 -13.13 -6.47 -17.36
CA GLU A 83 -13.91 -7.50 -16.66
C GLU A 83 -15.32 -7.03 -16.31
N PHE A 84 -15.52 -5.76 -15.93
CA PHE A 84 -16.85 -5.19 -15.70
C PHE A 84 -17.67 -5.09 -16.99
N GLU A 85 -17.08 -4.56 -18.06
CA GLU A 85 -17.75 -4.40 -19.35
C GLU A 85 -18.21 -5.75 -19.94
N LYS A 86 -17.38 -6.81 -19.80
CA LYS A 86 -17.74 -8.18 -20.22
C LYS A 86 -18.89 -8.75 -19.42
N LYS A 87 -18.95 -8.47 -18.10
CA LYS A 87 -20.07 -8.91 -17.26
C LYS A 87 -21.36 -8.19 -17.62
N ASP A 88 -21.31 -6.88 -17.88
CA ASP A 88 -22.48 -6.11 -18.30
C ASP A 88 -23.02 -6.55 -19.66
N THR A 89 -22.15 -6.84 -20.63
CA THR A 89 -22.57 -7.38 -21.94
C THR A 89 -23.12 -8.80 -21.84
N ALA A 90 -22.49 -9.69 -21.06
CA ALA A 90 -23.01 -11.03 -20.83
C ALA A 90 -24.36 -11.03 -20.10
N ASN A 91 -24.58 -10.10 -19.17
CA ASN A 91 -25.86 -9.98 -18.45
C ASN A 91 -26.97 -9.40 -19.35
N LYS A 92 -26.62 -8.52 -20.30
CA LYS A 92 -27.56 -8.02 -21.32
C LYS A 92 -27.95 -9.07 -22.37
N LEU A 93 -27.04 -9.98 -22.72
CA LEU A 93 -27.29 -11.05 -23.70
C LEU A 93 -28.09 -12.23 -23.12
N ASN A 94 -28.10 -12.40 -21.79
CA ASN A 94 -28.88 -13.44 -21.10
C ASN A 94 -30.19 -12.90 -20.48
N ALA A 95 -30.60 -11.68 -20.81
CA ALA A 95 -31.89 -11.15 -20.38
C ALA A 95 -33.01 -11.92 -21.11
N PRO A 96 -33.94 -12.58 -20.39
CA PRO A 96 -35.06 -13.25 -21.05
C PRO A 96 -35.91 -12.17 -21.74
N GLU A 97 -36.22 -12.37 -23.02
CA GLU A 97 -37.27 -11.62 -23.71
C GLU A 97 -38.61 -11.94 -23.03
N GLN A 98 -38.98 -11.13 -22.04
CA GLN A 98 -40.37 -11.02 -21.62
C GLN A 98 -40.89 -9.68 -22.11
N GLY A 99 -41.88 -9.79 -22.98
CA GLY A 99 -42.49 -8.70 -23.74
C GLY A 99 -42.92 -7.51 -22.89
N ALA A 100 -42.90 -6.35 -23.54
CA ALA A 100 -43.26 -5.06 -22.99
C ALA A 100 -44.60 -5.08 -22.25
N SER A 101 -44.67 -4.41 -21.09
CA SER A 101 -45.51 -3.21 -20.84
C SER A 101 -45.70 -2.92 -19.33
N LYS A 102 -45.20 -1.77 -18.84
CA LYS A 102 -45.98 -0.62 -18.28
C LYS A 102 -45.18 0.26 -17.29
N LYS A 103 -45.12 1.54 -17.69
CA LYS A 103 -45.12 2.82 -16.94
C LYS A 103 -44.69 2.89 -15.46
N ARG A 104 -43.69 3.76 -15.26
CA ARG A 104 -43.54 4.86 -14.27
C ARG A 104 -44.13 4.67 -12.86
N TYR A 105 -43.26 4.70 -11.85
CA TYR A 105 -43.40 5.62 -10.72
C TYR A 105 -42.01 6.09 -10.26
N LEU A 106 -41.85 7.42 -10.21
CA LEU A 106 -40.72 8.11 -9.61
C LEU A 106 -40.96 8.17 -8.10
N LYS A 107 -40.06 7.60 -7.28
CA LYS A 107 -40.01 7.91 -5.84
C LYS A 107 -38.58 8.21 -5.43
N LYS A 108 -38.37 9.51 -5.16
CA LYS A 108 -37.18 10.11 -4.58
C LYS A 108 -37.10 9.72 -3.11
N THR A 109 -35.98 9.15 -2.67
CA THR A 109 -35.55 9.21 -1.27
C THR A 109 -34.04 9.38 -1.23
N GLU A 110 -33.63 10.54 -0.71
CA GLU A 110 -32.27 10.92 -0.38
C GLU A 110 -31.83 10.15 0.86
N THR A 111 -30.67 9.50 0.82
CA THR A 111 -29.80 9.34 2.00
C THR A 111 -28.35 9.35 1.55
N SER A 112 -27.68 10.41 1.95
CA SER A 112 -26.26 10.68 1.90
C SER A 112 -25.44 9.62 2.63
N ASP A 113 -24.39 9.09 2.00
CA ASP A 113 -23.28 8.49 2.75
C ASP A 113 -21.93 8.96 2.20
N LYS A 114 -21.25 9.75 3.04
CA LYS A 114 -19.88 10.21 2.85
C LYS A 114 -18.93 9.04 3.07
N LYS A 115 -18.24 8.57 2.02
CA LYS A 115 -17.09 7.69 2.18
C LYS A 115 -15.81 8.54 2.15
N LYS A 116 -15.16 8.68 3.31
CA LYS A 116 -13.82 9.27 3.47
C LYS A 116 -12.79 8.25 2.97
N ASP A 117 -12.18 8.53 1.82
CA ASP A 117 -10.95 7.85 1.43
C ASP A 117 -9.77 8.49 2.18
N GLN A 118 -9.22 7.76 3.16
CA GLN A 118 -7.91 8.07 3.73
C GLN A 118 -6.84 7.71 2.70
N VAL A 119 -6.40 8.69 1.93
CA VAL A 119 -5.20 8.61 1.13
C VAL A 119 -4.01 8.91 2.05
N TYR A 120 -3.11 7.94 2.21
CA TYR A 120 -1.80 8.18 2.83
C TYR A 120 -1.04 9.20 1.98
N SER A 121 -0.95 10.43 2.48
CA SER A 121 -0.13 11.49 1.89
C SER A 121 1.34 11.19 2.20
N HIS A 122 2.12 10.89 1.16
CA HIS A 122 3.57 11.06 1.23
C HIS A 122 3.85 12.56 1.35
N LYS A 123 4.39 12.97 2.51
CA LYS A 123 4.92 14.32 2.70
C LYS A 123 6.18 14.47 1.84
N GLU A 124 6.16 15.42 0.92
CA GLU A 124 7.36 15.90 0.25
C GLU A 124 8.35 16.46 1.27
N ILE A 125 9.57 15.89 1.29
CA ILE A 125 10.69 16.44 2.03
C ILE A 125 11.23 17.61 1.21
N LYS A 126 10.86 18.84 1.59
CA LYS A 126 11.51 20.04 1.06
C LYS A 126 12.86 20.22 1.75
N THR A 127 13.93 20.01 0.99
CA THR A 127 15.30 20.34 1.39
C THR A 127 15.42 21.85 1.54
N VAL A 128 15.42 22.36 2.77
CA VAL A 128 15.78 23.75 3.06
C VAL A 128 17.27 23.80 3.38
N LYS A 129 18.05 24.38 2.47
CA LYS A 129 19.41 24.86 2.76
C LYS A 129 19.32 25.88 3.90
N GLY A 130 20.03 25.64 5.01
CA GLY A 130 20.28 26.67 6.02
C GLY A 130 20.32 26.14 7.44
N ASN A 131 21.51 26.22 8.04
CA ASN A 131 21.78 26.03 9.47
C ASN A 131 20.67 26.57 10.39
N LYS A 132 20.20 25.74 11.33
CA LYS A 132 20.05 26.04 12.77
C LYS A 132 19.43 24.83 13.50
N LYS A 133 20.10 24.37 14.56
CA LYS A 133 19.65 23.29 15.46
C LYS A 133 18.32 23.68 16.13
N PRO A 134 17.28 22.83 16.19
CA PRO A 134 16.12 23.11 17.02
C PRO A 134 16.42 22.78 18.49
N VAL A 135 16.37 23.80 19.34
CA VAL A 135 16.36 23.69 20.80
C VAL A 135 14.93 23.41 21.24
N ILE A 136 14.69 22.28 21.90
CA ILE A 136 13.39 21.96 22.50
C ILE A 136 13.32 22.69 23.86
N ARG A 137 12.42 23.68 23.99
CA ARG A 137 12.01 24.25 25.28
C ARG A 137 10.59 23.76 25.61
N THR A 138 10.46 23.11 26.76
CA THR A 138 9.21 22.60 27.36
C THR A 138 8.34 23.73 27.89
N ILE A 139 7.01 23.65 27.71
CA ILE A 139 6.05 24.37 28.56
C ILE A 139 4.88 23.40 28.88
N LYS A 140 4.78 23.01 30.16
CA LYS A 140 3.56 22.44 30.76
C LYS A 140 2.49 23.52 30.79
N LYS A 141 1.26 23.18 30.39
CA LYS A 141 0.06 23.91 30.83
C LYS A 141 -0.85 22.93 31.56
N ASP A 142 -0.83 23.05 32.88
CA ASP A 142 -1.86 22.54 33.77
C ASP A 142 -3.12 23.44 33.69
N SER A 143 -4.21 22.94 34.28
CA SER A 143 -5.48 23.64 34.63
C SER A 143 -6.58 23.55 33.54
N VAL A 144 -7.86 23.26 33.80
CA VAL A 144 -8.73 23.25 35.00
C VAL A 144 -9.92 22.28 34.76
N GLN A 145 -10.46 21.79 35.88
CA GLN A 145 -11.75 21.11 36.15
C GLN A 145 -12.95 21.51 35.28
N ASP A 146 -13.87 20.56 35.05
CA ASP A 146 -15.29 20.80 35.35
C ASP A 146 -16.06 19.46 35.55
N ARG A 147 -16.71 19.37 36.73
CA ARG A 147 -17.89 18.58 37.15
C ARG A 147 -17.85 17.05 37.16
#